data_AF-A0A7V6YZ53-F1
#
_entry.id   AF-A0A7V6YZ53-F1
#
_cell.length_a   1.000
_cell.length_b   1.000
_cell.length_c   1.000
_cell.angle_alpha   90.00
_cell.angle_beta   90.00
_cell.angle_gamma   90.00
#
_symmetry.space_group_name_H-M   'P 1'
#
loop_
_entity.id
_entity.type
_entity.pdbx_description
1 polymer ?
#
loop_
_entity_poly.entity_id
_entity_poly.type
_entity_poly.pdbx_seq_one_letter_code
_entity_poly.pdbx_strand_id
1 'polypeptide(L)'
;MKASLALLAVAAVAMMGSSSANGQTAPLTNSVTGTASLVYFINGQPNPTLTLMRGVTYRFVLNASGHPFFIQTNQALFGAGRYDSGVSGNGEMFGTLTFAVPEDAPDQLYYQCGNHGGMGGSLVIVSPPSPPPSGRIVDIEVGESVVTLRSLGASGWTAIPQFSSNLVENAWADVPVFNNTFESGTNVTTFDRLDPICGPNVFLRVRNEQQ
;
A
#
# COMPACT_ATOMS: atom_id res chain seq x y z
N MET A 1 14.77 -37.71 -40.70
CA MET A 1 14.52 -36.37 -41.27
C MET A 1 14.60 -35.37 -40.11
N LYS A 2 15.38 -34.31 -40.25
CA LYS A 2 15.68 -33.34 -39.18
C LYS A 2 14.40 -32.56 -38.82
N ALA A 3 13.99 -32.58 -37.56
CA ALA A 3 12.93 -31.70 -37.08
C ALA A 3 13.52 -30.30 -36.86
N SER A 4 13.01 -29.32 -37.61
CA SER A 4 13.42 -27.92 -37.51
C SER A 4 12.87 -27.29 -36.22
N LEU A 5 13.76 -26.66 -35.47
CA LEU A 5 13.45 -25.86 -34.29
C LEU A 5 12.84 -24.53 -34.74
N ALA A 6 11.53 -24.35 -34.56
CA ALA A 6 10.87 -23.07 -34.81
C ALA A 6 11.08 -22.16 -33.59
N LEU A 7 11.85 -21.10 -33.77
CA LEU A 7 12.09 -20.07 -32.77
C LEU A 7 10.80 -19.24 -32.61
N LEU A 8 10.04 -19.47 -31.55
CA LEU A 8 8.86 -18.69 -31.22
C LEU A 8 9.30 -17.41 -30.50
N ALA A 9 9.08 -16.26 -31.12
CA ALA A 9 9.35 -14.96 -30.52
C ALA A 9 8.33 -14.68 -29.40
N VAL A 10 8.78 -14.71 -28.14
CA VAL A 10 7.99 -14.27 -26.99
C VAL A 10 7.98 -12.75 -26.97
N ALA A 11 6.90 -12.14 -27.44
CA ALA A 11 6.66 -10.71 -27.27
C ALA A 11 6.03 -10.47 -25.89
N ALA A 12 6.86 -10.20 -24.87
CA ALA A 12 6.39 -9.71 -23.58
C ALA A 12 5.97 -8.24 -23.73
N VAL A 13 4.69 -7.98 -23.99
CA VAL A 13 4.13 -6.63 -23.88
C VAL A 13 3.89 -6.35 -22.40
N ALA A 14 4.91 -5.82 -21.72
CA ALA A 14 4.76 -5.25 -20.39
C ALA A 14 4.07 -3.88 -20.53
N MET A 15 2.74 -3.84 -20.43
CA MET A 15 2.01 -2.61 -20.13
C MET A 15 2.31 -2.24 -18.67
N MET A 16 3.50 -1.71 -18.42
CA MET A 16 3.82 -1.03 -17.17
C MET A 16 3.02 0.27 -17.15
N GLY A 17 1.82 0.23 -16.56
CA GLY A 17 1.23 1.41 -15.97
C GLY A 17 2.18 1.85 -14.86
N SER A 18 3.09 2.77 -15.16
CA SER A 18 3.87 3.48 -14.17
C SER A 18 2.88 4.28 -13.32
N SER A 19 2.45 3.73 -12.19
CA SER A 19 1.89 4.55 -11.13
C SER A 19 3.02 5.46 -10.67
N SER A 20 2.89 6.75 -10.98
CA SER A 20 3.76 7.79 -10.43
C SER A 20 3.79 7.63 -8.91
N ALA A 21 4.92 7.15 -8.39
CA ALA A 21 5.27 7.20 -6.98
C ALA A 21 5.61 8.65 -6.62
N ASN A 22 4.63 9.54 -6.74
CA ASN A 22 4.58 10.83 -6.08
C ASN A 22 3.16 11.37 -6.15
N GLY A 23 2.20 10.57 -5.67
CA GLY A 23 0.92 11.09 -5.23
C GLY A 23 1.15 11.86 -3.93
N GLN A 24 1.70 13.07 -4.01
CA GLN A 24 1.64 14.01 -2.90
C GLN A 24 0.17 14.42 -2.79
N THR A 25 -0.63 13.57 -2.15
CA THR A 25 -2.01 13.85 -1.79
C THR A 25 -1.99 15.19 -1.06
N ALA A 26 -2.79 16.14 -1.51
CA ALA A 26 -2.90 17.43 -0.84
C ALA A 26 -3.09 17.18 0.68
N PRO A 27 -2.38 17.94 1.54
CA PRO A 27 -2.37 17.63 2.96
C PRO A 27 -3.79 17.67 3.54
N LEU A 28 -4.16 16.61 4.27
CA LEU A 28 -5.48 16.50 4.89
C LEU A 28 -5.60 17.55 6.00
N THR A 29 -6.62 18.40 5.90
CA THR A 29 -6.77 19.57 6.78
C THR A 29 -7.81 19.30 7.87
N ASN A 30 -7.41 19.47 9.12
CA ASN A 30 -8.26 19.41 10.31
C ASN A 30 -8.37 20.81 10.92
N SER A 31 -9.58 21.28 11.17
CA SER A 31 -9.82 22.55 11.88
C SER A 31 -9.87 22.29 13.39
N VAL A 32 -9.08 23.02 14.16
CA VAL A 32 -8.97 22.88 15.63
C VAL A 32 -9.40 24.17 16.30
N THR A 33 -10.42 24.10 17.16
CA THR A 33 -10.84 25.22 18.01
C THR A 33 -10.79 24.86 19.48
N GLY A 34 -10.49 25.87 20.30
CA GLY A 34 -10.42 25.75 21.76
C GLY A 34 -10.69 27.10 22.38
N THR A 35 -11.95 27.48 22.49
CA THR A 35 -12.38 28.75 23.11
C THR A 35 -13.29 28.46 24.28
N ALA A 36 -12.84 28.80 25.49
CA ALA A 36 -13.51 28.64 26.79
C ALA A 36 -13.87 27.21 27.24
N SER A 37 -13.61 26.21 26.40
CA SER A 37 -13.85 24.78 26.69
C SER A 37 -12.54 24.09 27.11
N LEU A 38 -12.59 23.23 28.13
CA LEU A 38 -11.48 22.32 28.50
C LEU A 38 -11.31 21.15 27.51
N VAL A 39 -11.72 21.34 26.25
CA VAL A 39 -11.85 20.33 25.19
C VAL A 39 -11.44 20.97 23.86
N TYR A 40 -10.67 20.26 23.04
CA TYR A 40 -10.46 20.64 21.64
C TYR A 40 -11.64 20.18 20.80
N PHE A 41 -12.16 21.05 19.96
CA PHE A 41 -13.05 20.64 18.88
C PHE A 41 -12.21 20.49 17.62
N ILE A 42 -12.07 19.25 17.13
CA ILE A 42 -11.39 18.95 15.87
C ILE A 42 -12.45 18.55 14.85
N ASN A 43 -12.59 19.33 13.78
CA ASN A 43 -13.66 19.19 12.79
C ASN A 43 -15.07 19.13 13.41
N GLY A 44 -15.28 19.90 14.49
CA GLY A 44 -16.55 19.97 15.22
C GLY A 44 -16.78 18.84 16.22
N GLN A 45 -15.88 17.86 16.35
CA GLN A 45 -15.98 16.78 17.34
C GLN A 45 -15.15 17.10 18.59
N PRO A 46 -15.67 16.83 19.81
CA PRO A 46 -14.94 17.08 21.06
C PRO A 46 -13.91 15.99 21.35
N ASN A 47 -12.64 16.35 21.52
CA ASN A 47 -11.50 15.46 21.79
C ASN A 47 -11.56 14.11 21.03
N PRO A 48 -11.78 14.09 19.69
CA PRO A 48 -11.92 12.84 18.95
C PRO A 48 -10.60 12.07 18.91
N THR A 49 -10.66 10.75 18.90
CA THR A 49 -9.54 9.94 18.42
C THR A 49 -9.39 10.15 16.92
N LEU A 50 -8.17 10.44 16.46
CA LEU A 50 -7.86 10.57 15.04
C LEU A 50 -6.99 9.40 14.59
N THR A 51 -7.31 8.83 13.43
CA THR A 51 -6.44 7.86 12.76
C THR A 51 -5.65 8.57 11.68
N LEU A 52 -4.32 8.56 11.81
CA LEU A 52 -3.40 9.14 10.84
C LEU A 52 -2.59 8.05 10.18
N MET A 53 -2.21 8.25 8.93
CA MET A 53 -1.50 7.26 8.14
C MET A 53 -0.04 7.69 7.97
N ARG A 54 0.90 6.76 8.14
CA ARG A 54 2.32 6.97 7.83
C ARG A 54 2.50 7.39 6.37
N GLY A 55 3.48 8.26 6.13
CA GLY A 55 3.76 8.84 4.81
C GLY A 55 2.77 9.94 4.38
N VAL A 56 1.70 10.19 5.13
CA VAL A 56 0.74 11.26 4.84
C VAL A 56 1.06 12.53 5.64
N THR A 57 0.89 13.69 5.02
CA THR A 57 0.99 14.99 5.69
C THR A 57 -0.39 15.52 6.08
N TYR A 58 -0.55 15.83 7.35
CA TYR A 58 -1.75 16.43 7.92
C TYR A 58 -1.49 17.88 8.34
N ARG A 59 -2.50 18.73 8.18
CA ARG A 59 -2.48 20.12 8.64
C ARG A 59 -3.57 20.31 9.69
N PHE A 60 -3.20 20.89 10.83
CA PHE A 60 -4.10 21.30 11.89
C PHE A 60 -4.18 22.83 11.88
N VAL A 61 -5.32 23.37 11.45
CA VAL A 61 -5.57 24.82 11.43
C VAL A 61 -6.06 25.22 12.82
N LEU A 62 -5.21 25.92 13.55
CA LEU A 62 -5.40 26.22 14.97
C LEU A 62 -6.06 27.58 15.15
N ASN A 63 -7.13 27.58 15.93
CA ASN A 63 -7.74 28.77 16.51
C ASN A 63 -8.12 28.46 17.97
N ALA A 64 -7.10 28.32 18.82
CA ALA A 64 -7.22 27.83 20.19
C ALA A 64 -6.47 28.75 21.18
N SER A 65 -6.89 30.01 21.25
CA SER A 65 -6.28 31.04 22.11
C SER A 65 -6.11 30.57 23.55
N GLY A 66 -4.87 30.58 24.07
CA GLY A 66 -4.58 30.16 25.45
C GLY A 66 -4.53 28.64 25.66
N HIS A 67 -4.71 27.87 24.59
CA HIS A 67 -4.66 26.40 24.58
C HIS A 67 -3.59 25.93 23.58
N PRO A 68 -2.31 25.87 23.99
CA PRO A 68 -1.22 25.38 23.15
C PRO A 68 -1.47 23.95 22.69
N PHE A 69 -1.46 23.70 21.37
CA PHE A 69 -1.74 22.39 20.80
C PHE A 69 -0.44 21.63 20.53
N PHE A 70 -0.21 20.56 21.29
CA PHE A 70 0.98 19.73 21.12
C PHE A 70 0.65 18.37 20.52
N ILE A 71 1.51 17.86 19.63
CA ILE A 71 1.63 16.42 19.35
C ILE A 71 2.70 15.85 20.27
N GLN A 72 2.37 14.77 20.98
CA GLN A 72 3.17 14.20 22.06
C GLN A 72 3.17 12.67 22.06
N THR A 73 4.17 12.06 22.68
CA THR A 73 4.26 10.61 22.94
C THR A 73 3.47 10.16 24.17
N ASN A 74 3.05 11.10 25.01
CA ASN A 74 2.21 10.89 26.18
C ASN A 74 1.33 12.13 26.42
N GLN A 75 0.42 12.08 27.39
CA GLN A 75 -0.50 13.18 27.72
C GLN A 75 0.06 14.17 28.76
N ALA A 76 1.38 14.35 28.82
CA ALA A 76 1.98 15.27 29.78
C ALA A 76 1.67 16.75 29.45
N LEU A 77 1.60 17.55 30.52
CA LEU A 77 1.44 19.00 30.41
C LEU A 77 2.75 19.68 30.02
N PHE A 78 2.66 20.96 29.65
CA PHE A 78 3.78 21.83 29.32
C PHE A 78 4.70 21.30 28.20
N GLY A 79 4.19 20.39 27.37
CA GLY A 79 4.95 19.78 26.28
C GLY A 79 6.04 18.80 26.74
N ALA A 80 5.98 18.28 27.98
CA ALA A 80 7.01 17.40 28.51
C ALA A 80 7.13 16.04 27.76
N GLY A 81 6.17 15.68 26.92
CA GLY A 81 6.20 14.52 26.02
C GLY A 81 6.21 14.89 24.53
N ARG A 82 6.57 16.12 24.18
CA ARG A 82 6.53 16.64 22.80
C ARG A 82 7.21 15.70 21.80
N TYR A 83 6.51 15.44 20.69
CA TYR A 83 7.00 14.67 19.56
C TYR A 83 7.22 15.61 18.37
N ASP A 84 8.48 15.82 17.97
CA ASP A 84 8.85 16.80 16.93
C ASP A 84 9.17 16.18 15.57
N SER A 85 9.34 14.86 15.47
CA SER A 85 9.68 14.22 14.20
C SER A 85 8.53 14.38 13.19
N GLY A 86 8.79 15.08 12.10
CA GLY A 86 7.79 15.42 11.08
C GLY A 86 6.78 16.49 11.49
N VAL A 87 6.91 17.12 12.67
CA VAL A 87 5.97 18.15 13.16
C VAL A 87 6.57 19.55 13.08
N SER A 88 5.84 20.49 12.48
CA SER A 88 6.16 21.93 12.50
C SER A 88 5.02 22.73 13.11
N GLY A 89 5.31 23.73 13.96
CA GLY A 89 4.29 24.50 14.68
C GLY A 89 3.73 23.77 15.91
N ASN A 90 4.49 22.84 16.47
CA ASN A 90 4.10 22.10 17.66
C ASN A 90 4.08 23.03 18.89
N GLY A 91 2.98 23.04 19.64
CA GLY A 91 2.75 23.96 20.76
C GLY A 91 2.15 25.31 20.36
N GLU A 92 1.89 25.55 19.08
CA GLU A 92 1.20 26.75 18.63
C GLU A 92 -0.26 26.76 19.10
N MET A 93 -0.84 27.95 19.21
CA MET A 93 -2.25 28.16 19.56
C MET A 93 -3.05 28.77 18.39
N PHE A 94 -2.36 29.32 17.39
CA PHE A 94 -2.93 29.91 16.19
C PHE A 94 -2.15 29.49 14.95
N GLY A 95 -2.77 29.60 13.78
CA GLY A 95 -2.10 29.35 12.51
C GLY A 95 -2.24 27.90 12.04
N THR A 96 -1.15 27.29 11.56
CA THR A 96 -1.19 25.90 11.07
C THR A 96 -0.03 25.10 11.65
N LEU A 97 -0.36 24.05 12.40
CA LEU A 97 0.58 22.97 12.69
C LEU A 97 0.54 21.97 11.53
N THR A 98 1.70 21.55 11.05
CA THR A 98 1.81 20.50 10.03
C THR A 98 2.48 19.27 10.62
N PHE A 99 1.93 18.09 10.35
CA PHE A 99 2.50 16.81 10.74
C PHE A 99 2.65 15.91 9.51
N ALA A 100 3.87 15.82 8.98
CA ALA A 100 4.27 14.82 8.00
C ALA A 100 4.62 13.53 8.75
N VAL A 101 3.69 12.57 8.80
CA VAL A 101 3.81 11.37 9.64
C VAL A 101 4.98 10.50 9.14
N PRO A 102 6.06 10.35 9.92
CA PRO A 102 7.19 9.52 9.52
C PRO A 102 6.83 8.03 9.36
N GLU A 103 7.55 7.31 8.51
CA GLU A 103 7.38 5.85 8.35
C GLU A 103 7.69 5.05 9.62
N ASP A 104 8.52 5.60 10.51
CA ASP A 104 8.88 5.02 11.81
C ASP A 104 8.12 5.63 12.99
N ALA A 105 7.07 6.42 12.73
CA ALA A 105 6.23 6.99 13.78
C ALA A 105 5.66 5.88 14.70
N PRO A 106 5.59 6.09 16.03
CA PRO A 106 4.95 5.13 16.94
C PRO A 106 3.48 4.89 16.57
N ASP A 107 2.96 3.69 16.81
CA ASP A 107 1.54 3.34 16.56
C ASP A 107 0.56 4.22 17.36
N GLN A 108 1.02 4.79 18.47
CA GLN A 108 0.24 5.65 19.34
C GLN A 108 0.99 6.95 19.64
N LEU A 109 0.34 8.06 19.31
CA LEU A 109 0.70 9.40 19.75
C LEU A 109 -0.53 10.07 20.37
N TYR A 110 -0.38 11.30 20.85
CA TYR A 110 -1.46 12.08 21.42
C TYR A 110 -1.40 13.50 20.87
N TYR A 111 -2.55 14.15 20.78
CA TYR A 111 -2.59 15.60 20.80
C TYR A 111 -3.04 16.05 22.19
N GLN A 112 -2.41 17.09 22.74
CA GLN A 112 -2.60 17.49 24.12
C GLN A 112 -2.44 19.00 24.29
N CYS A 113 -3.32 19.60 25.09
CA CYS A 113 -3.17 20.97 25.52
C CYS A 113 -2.01 21.08 26.51
N GLY A 114 -1.10 22.03 26.33
CA GLY A 114 -0.01 22.26 27.27
C GLY A 114 -0.48 22.65 28.68
N ASN A 115 -1.69 23.20 28.81
CA ASN A 115 -2.17 23.81 30.05
C ASN A 115 -3.24 22.98 30.77
N HIS A 116 -3.98 22.13 30.07
CA HIS A 116 -5.18 21.47 30.59
C HIS A 116 -5.13 19.96 30.33
N GLY A 117 -5.11 19.15 31.40
CA GLY A 117 -4.95 17.70 31.28
C GLY A 117 -6.09 17.00 30.55
N GLY A 118 -7.33 17.48 30.74
CA GLY A 118 -8.52 16.92 30.07
C GLY A 118 -8.70 17.33 28.60
N MET A 119 -7.81 18.19 28.08
CA MET A 119 -7.95 18.76 26.74
C MET A 119 -6.96 18.10 25.77
N GLY A 120 -7.32 16.93 25.27
CA GLY A 120 -6.46 16.14 24.40
C GLY A 120 -7.14 14.84 23.99
N GLY A 121 -6.47 14.08 23.12
CA GLY A 121 -6.97 12.81 22.62
C GLY A 121 -5.89 11.99 21.92
N SER A 122 -6.27 10.79 21.51
CA SER A 122 -5.38 9.83 20.88
C SER A 122 -5.19 10.09 19.39
N LEU A 123 -3.96 9.91 18.92
CA LEU A 123 -3.60 9.76 17.51
C LEU A 123 -3.21 8.30 17.29
N VAL A 124 -4.05 7.53 16.60
CA VAL A 124 -3.74 6.17 16.19
C VAL A 124 -3.01 6.24 14.86
N ILE A 125 -1.77 5.78 14.82
CA ILE A 125 -0.93 5.81 13.63
C ILE A 125 -0.98 4.44 12.95
N VAL A 126 -1.46 4.43 11.71
CA VAL A 126 -1.54 3.22 10.89
C VAL A 126 -0.61 3.30 9.71
N SER A 127 -0.14 2.15 9.23
CA SER A 127 0.53 2.09 7.95
C SER A 127 -0.51 2.09 6.83
N PRO A 128 -0.20 2.63 5.64
CA PRO A 128 -1.04 2.39 4.47
C PRO A 128 -1.16 0.89 4.23
N PRO A 129 -2.27 0.43 3.62
CA PRO A 129 -2.35 -0.94 3.16
C PRO A 129 -1.12 -1.24 2.30
N SER A 130 -0.46 -2.38 2.56
CA SER A 130 0.67 -2.81 1.73
C SER A 130 0.21 -2.83 0.27
N PRO A 131 0.98 -2.25 -0.67
CA PRO A 131 0.66 -2.42 -2.08
C PRO A 131 0.54 -3.91 -2.39
N PRO A 132 -0.35 -4.30 -3.33
CA PRO A 132 -0.45 -5.69 -3.76
C PRO A 132 0.96 -6.23 -4.06
N PRO A 133 1.28 -7.47 -3.67
CA PRO A 133 2.53 -8.08 -4.06
C PRO A 133 2.71 -7.93 -5.57
N SER A 134 3.84 -7.39 -6.00
CA SER A 134 4.19 -7.35 -7.42
C SER A 134 4.93 -8.64 -7.76
N GLY A 135 4.29 -9.50 -8.54
CA GLY A 135 4.96 -10.63 -9.16
C GLY A 135 5.73 -10.19 -10.40
N ARG A 136 6.97 -10.64 -10.55
CA ARG A 136 7.75 -10.53 -11.80
C ARG A 136 8.02 -11.91 -12.35
N ILE A 137 7.49 -12.23 -13.53
CA ILE A 137 7.92 -13.43 -14.25
C ILE A 137 9.39 -13.25 -14.65
N VAL A 138 10.23 -14.20 -14.26
CA VAL A 138 11.67 -14.19 -14.54
C VAL A 138 12.07 -15.24 -15.56
N ASP A 139 11.29 -16.30 -15.71
CA ASP A 139 11.56 -17.37 -16.66
C ASP A 139 10.27 -18.10 -17.06
N ILE A 140 10.25 -18.59 -18.30
CA ILE A 140 9.20 -19.45 -18.85
C ILE A 140 9.89 -20.56 -19.64
N GLU A 141 9.75 -21.79 -19.19
CA GLU A 141 10.24 -22.98 -19.86
C GLU A 141 9.07 -23.79 -20.42
N VAL A 142 9.10 -24.11 -21.71
CA VAL A 142 8.10 -24.95 -22.38
C VAL A 142 8.73 -26.31 -22.67
N GLY A 143 8.49 -27.28 -21.81
CA GLY A 143 8.92 -28.67 -21.98
C GLY A 143 8.01 -29.47 -22.91
N GLU A 144 8.36 -30.74 -23.12
CA GLU A 144 7.58 -31.65 -23.97
C GLU A 144 6.18 -31.93 -23.42
N SER A 145 6.04 -32.01 -22.09
CA SER A 145 4.74 -32.29 -21.44
C SER A 145 4.32 -31.24 -20.42
N VAL A 146 5.25 -30.42 -19.92
CA VAL A 146 5.00 -29.45 -18.84
C VAL A 146 5.52 -28.08 -19.24
N VAL A 147 4.79 -27.03 -18.87
CA VAL A 147 5.23 -25.64 -18.88
C VAL A 147 5.58 -25.23 -17.45
N THR A 148 6.72 -24.59 -17.27
CA THR A 148 7.20 -24.07 -15.99
C THR A 148 7.33 -22.55 -16.07
N LEU A 149 6.69 -21.84 -15.15
CA LEU A 149 6.83 -20.40 -14.96
C LEU A 149 7.62 -20.17 -13.67
N ARG A 150 8.67 -19.37 -13.73
CA ARG A 150 9.39 -18.90 -12.53
C ARG A 150 9.13 -17.42 -12.35
N SER A 151 8.91 -17.03 -11.11
CA SER A 151 8.50 -15.68 -10.78
C SER A 151 9.03 -15.26 -9.42
N LEU A 152 9.42 -14.00 -9.31
CA LEU A 152 9.79 -13.38 -8.04
C LEU A 152 8.54 -12.68 -7.48
N GLY A 153 8.28 -12.85 -6.20
CA GLY A 153 7.15 -12.22 -5.53
C GLY A 153 7.28 -12.32 -4.01
N ALA A 154 6.50 -11.52 -3.28
CA ALA A 154 6.42 -11.65 -1.83
C ALA A 154 5.87 -13.02 -1.44
N SER A 155 6.20 -13.48 -0.24
CA SER A 155 5.64 -14.71 0.33
C SER A 155 4.10 -14.67 0.29
N GLY A 156 3.48 -15.64 -0.39
CA GLY A 156 2.02 -15.73 -0.55
C GLY A 156 1.49 -15.36 -1.94
N TRP A 157 2.28 -14.71 -2.80
CA TRP A 157 1.90 -14.46 -4.19
C TRP A 157 1.84 -15.79 -4.97
N THR A 158 0.82 -15.95 -5.82
CA THR A 158 0.68 -17.11 -6.71
C THR A 158 0.48 -16.65 -8.15
N ALA A 159 1.31 -17.16 -9.07
CA ALA A 159 1.06 -17.02 -10.50
C ALA A 159 -0.14 -17.88 -10.85
N ILE A 160 -1.25 -17.25 -11.27
CA ILE A 160 -2.41 -17.96 -11.81
C ILE A 160 -2.27 -17.96 -13.35
N PRO A 161 -1.86 -19.08 -13.97
CA PRO A 161 -1.73 -19.16 -15.41
C PRO A 161 -3.11 -19.20 -16.06
N GLN A 162 -3.26 -18.42 -17.13
CA GLN A 162 -4.45 -18.41 -17.96
C GLN A 162 -4.07 -18.63 -19.41
N PHE A 163 -4.98 -19.26 -20.15
CA PHE A 163 -4.78 -19.56 -21.55
C PHE A 163 -5.91 -19.08 -22.43
N SER A 164 -5.58 -18.92 -23.72
CA SER A 164 -6.54 -18.68 -24.78
C SER A 164 -6.13 -19.42 -26.04
N SER A 165 -7.09 -19.98 -26.75
CA SER A 165 -6.89 -20.56 -28.08
C SER A 165 -6.89 -19.50 -29.19
N ASN A 166 -7.35 -18.28 -28.90
CA ASN A 166 -7.47 -17.19 -29.87
C ASN A 166 -7.53 -15.81 -29.18
N LEU A 167 -6.62 -14.92 -29.55
CA LEU A 167 -6.59 -13.55 -29.01
C LEU A 167 -7.68 -12.62 -29.55
N VAL A 168 -8.37 -12.98 -30.64
CA VAL A 168 -9.39 -12.11 -31.28
C VAL A 168 -10.59 -11.87 -30.37
N GLU A 169 -11.00 -12.88 -29.60
CA GLU A 169 -12.19 -12.80 -28.74
C GLU A 169 -11.87 -12.34 -27.31
N ASN A 170 -10.57 -12.17 -26.98
CA ASN A 170 -10.09 -11.89 -25.63
C ASN A 170 -10.70 -12.83 -24.55
N ALA A 171 -11.00 -14.07 -24.94
CA ALA A 171 -11.52 -15.10 -24.05
C ALA A 171 -10.34 -15.83 -23.38
N TRP A 172 -10.22 -15.68 -22.06
CA TRP A 172 -9.16 -16.30 -21.26
C TRP A 172 -9.76 -17.21 -20.20
N ALA A 173 -9.28 -18.45 -20.15
CA ALA A 173 -9.66 -19.43 -19.14
C ALA A 173 -8.50 -19.68 -18.19
N ASP A 174 -8.80 -20.06 -16.95
CA ASP A 174 -7.79 -20.56 -16.03
C ASP A 174 -7.28 -21.92 -16.48
N VAL A 175 -5.98 -22.14 -16.34
CA VAL A 175 -5.41 -23.47 -16.58
C VAL A 175 -6.04 -24.46 -15.58
N PRO A 176 -6.67 -25.56 -16.03
CA PRO A 176 -7.50 -26.40 -15.16
C PRO A 176 -6.76 -27.05 -14.00
N VAL A 177 -5.48 -27.39 -14.20
CA VAL A 177 -4.62 -28.01 -13.20
C VAL A 177 -3.24 -27.37 -13.29
N PHE A 178 -2.80 -26.74 -12.20
CA PHE A 178 -1.43 -26.27 -12.04
C PHE A 178 -0.97 -26.48 -10.60
N ASN A 179 0.34 -26.61 -10.43
CA ASN A 179 0.98 -26.65 -9.12
C ASN A 179 1.84 -25.40 -8.94
N ASN A 180 1.89 -24.84 -7.73
CA ASN A 180 2.75 -23.70 -7.42
C ASN A 180 3.57 -23.99 -6.17
N THR A 181 4.90 -23.90 -6.28
CA THR A 181 5.82 -24.08 -5.14
C THR A 181 6.63 -22.81 -4.93
N PHE A 182 6.81 -22.42 -3.66
CA PHE A 182 7.65 -21.28 -3.29
C PHE A 182 8.94 -21.78 -2.64
N GLU A 183 10.08 -21.49 -3.27
CA GLU A 183 11.39 -21.87 -2.77
C GLU A 183 12.40 -20.73 -3.00
N SER A 184 13.16 -20.37 -1.96
CA SER A 184 14.25 -19.39 -2.03
C SER A 184 13.86 -18.06 -2.70
N GLY A 185 12.65 -17.54 -2.42
CA GLY A 185 12.15 -16.27 -2.97
C GLY A 185 11.59 -16.35 -4.40
N THR A 186 11.50 -17.55 -4.96
CA THR A 186 10.97 -17.80 -6.30
C THR A 186 9.72 -18.68 -6.22
N ASN A 187 8.63 -18.23 -6.83
CA ASN A 187 7.48 -19.05 -7.14
C ASN A 187 7.71 -19.81 -8.45
N VAL A 188 7.51 -21.12 -8.42
CA VAL A 188 7.61 -22.03 -9.55
C VAL A 188 6.23 -22.63 -9.81
N THR A 189 5.60 -22.19 -10.89
CA THR A 189 4.28 -22.67 -11.31
C THR A 189 4.43 -23.63 -12.48
N THR A 190 3.92 -24.86 -12.34
CA THR A 190 3.99 -25.90 -13.37
C THR A 190 2.60 -26.35 -13.78
N PHE A 191 2.38 -26.56 -15.08
CA PHE A 191 1.14 -27.11 -15.62
C PHE A 191 1.38 -27.88 -16.91
N ASP A 192 0.45 -28.77 -17.27
CA ASP A 192 0.55 -29.57 -18.49
C ASP A 192 0.48 -28.70 -19.75
N ARG A 193 1.09 -29.19 -20.83
CA ARG A 193 0.95 -28.59 -22.15
C ARG A 193 -0.52 -28.45 -22.54
N LEU A 194 -0.87 -27.28 -23.09
CA LEU A 194 -2.26 -26.91 -23.40
C LEU A 194 -2.64 -27.19 -24.86
N ASP A 195 -1.71 -27.72 -25.66
CA ASP A 195 -1.95 -28.14 -27.04
C ASP A 195 -3.13 -29.14 -27.19
N PRO A 196 -3.38 -30.07 -26.26
CA PRO A 196 -4.56 -30.94 -26.31
C PRO A 196 -5.90 -30.17 -26.21
N ILE A 197 -5.89 -28.93 -25.70
CA ILE A 197 -7.07 -28.09 -25.53
C ILE A 197 -7.20 -27.08 -26.68
N CYS A 198 -6.11 -26.40 -27.05
CA CYS A 198 -6.12 -25.28 -28.00
C CYS A 198 -5.53 -25.62 -29.37
N GLY A 199 -4.97 -26.80 -29.54
CA GLY A 199 -4.04 -27.08 -30.65
C GLY A 199 -2.71 -26.32 -30.47
N PRO A 200 -1.90 -26.20 -31.54
CA PRO A 200 -0.52 -25.70 -31.43
C PRO A 200 -0.41 -24.19 -31.11
N ASN A 201 -1.52 -23.45 -31.19
CA ASN A 201 -1.55 -22.00 -30.98
C ASN A 201 -2.19 -21.68 -29.63
N VAL A 202 -1.38 -21.79 -28.57
CA VAL A 202 -1.78 -21.42 -27.21
C VAL A 202 -1.19 -20.05 -26.87
N PHE A 203 -2.02 -19.15 -26.35
CA PHE A 203 -1.56 -17.92 -25.73
C PHE A 203 -1.63 -18.05 -24.22
N LEU A 204 -0.59 -17.59 -23.52
CA LEU A 204 -0.48 -17.65 -22.08
C LEU A 204 -0.40 -16.24 -21.50
N ARG A 205 -1.07 -16.01 -20.37
CA ARG A 205 -0.84 -14.86 -19.49
C ARG A 205 -0.89 -15.29 -18.03
N VAL A 206 -0.40 -14.42 -17.15
CA VAL A 206 -0.47 -14.62 -15.70
C VAL A 206 -1.26 -13.48 -15.09
N ARG A 207 -2.21 -13.80 -14.20
CA ARG A 207 -2.93 -12.79 -13.41
C ARG A 207 -2.17 -12.49 -12.11
N ASN A 208 -2.14 -11.22 -11.72
CA ASN A 208 -1.61 -10.79 -10.44
C ASN A 208 -2.71 -10.91 -9.37
N GLU A 209 -2.81 -12.10 -8.76
CA GLU A 209 -3.74 -12.48 -7.68
C GLU A 209 -5.25 -12.38 -8.02
N GLN A 210 -6.08 -13.21 -7.37
CA GLN A 210 -7.54 -13.03 -7.39
C GLN A 210 -7.90 -11.95 -6.36
N GLN A 211 -8.43 -10.83 -6.82
CA GLN A 211 -9.40 -10.07 -6.00
C GLN A 211 -10.77 -10.70 -6.14
#